data_AF-A0A956AL53-F1
#
_entry.id   AF-A0A956AL53-F1
#
_cell.length_a   1.000
_cell.length_b   1.000
_cell.length_c   1.000
_cell.angle_alpha   90.00
_cell.angle_beta   90.00
_cell.angle_gamma   90.00
#
_symmetry.space_group_name_H-M   'P 1'
#
loop_
_entity.id
_entity.type
_entity.pdbx_description
1 polymer ?
#
loop_
_entity_poly.entity_id
_entity_poly.type
_entity_poly.pdbx_seq_one_letter_code
_entity_poly.pdbx_strand_id
1 'polypeptide(L)'
;MHDEKAPEAIAAAGDLPSSRSAQPGRRSAKPTAGAARGARGRPKKVGDKPNNVRKIRIERMMSKAELARRANLSVLTIDRVEKGFGCRMDTKRKILEALGLSLADRVRVFGEEE
;
A
#
# COMPACT_ATOMS: atom_id res chain seq x y z
N MET A 1 16.45 -64.80 -25.89
CA MET A 1 16.63 -65.75 -24.79
C MET A 1 17.41 -65.00 -23.73
N HIS A 2 16.66 -64.39 -22.80
CA HIS A 2 16.65 -64.76 -21.37
C HIS A 2 18.00 -64.37 -20.73
N ASP A 3 18.07 -63.47 -19.76
CA ASP A 3 17.27 -63.47 -18.55
C ASP A 3 17.23 -62.11 -17.85
N GLU A 4 16.13 -61.97 -17.14
CA GLU A 4 15.76 -60.99 -16.14
C GLU A 4 16.67 -61.08 -14.91
N LYS A 5 17.14 -59.94 -14.38
CA LYS A 5 17.32 -59.78 -12.93
C LYS A 5 17.51 -58.32 -12.51
N ALA A 6 16.51 -57.79 -11.83
CA ALA A 6 16.68 -56.80 -10.77
C ALA A 6 16.42 -57.51 -9.43
N PRO A 7 16.53 -56.87 -8.25
CA PRO A 7 17.47 -55.85 -7.76
C PRO A 7 18.17 -56.34 -6.47
N GLU A 8 19.14 -55.59 -5.93
CA GLU A 8 19.36 -55.63 -4.48
C GLU A 8 19.92 -54.30 -3.96
N ALA A 9 19.28 -53.83 -2.89
CA ALA A 9 19.54 -52.59 -2.20
C ALA A 9 20.68 -52.77 -1.19
N ILE A 10 21.53 -51.75 -1.06
CA ILE A 10 22.30 -51.53 0.16
C ILE A 10 22.21 -50.06 0.55
N ALA A 11 21.57 -49.84 1.70
CA ALA A 11 21.55 -48.57 2.42
C ALA A 11 22.92 -48.31 3.04
N ALA A 12 23.36 -47.06 3.05
CA ALA A 12 24.45 -46.60 3.92
C ALA A 12 24.20 -45.14 4.33
N ALA A 13 24.42 -44.92 5.61
CA ALA A 13 24.12 -43.73 6.39
C ALA A 13 25.18 -42.63 6.26
N GLY A 14 24.83 -41.43 6.75
CA GLY A 14 25.70 -40.25 6.89
C GLY A 14 24.90 -39.00 6.49
N ASP A 15 24.84 -37.89 7.22
CA ASP A 15 25.62 -37.41 8.35
C ASP A 15 24.80 -36.23 8.94
N LEU A 16 24.79 -36.08 10.27
CA LEU A 16 24.21 -34.93 10.96
C LEU A 16 25.29 -33.85 11.13
N PRO A 17 25.02 -32.57 10.79
CA PRO A 17 25.66 -31.47 11.50
C PRO A 17 24.58 -30.62 12.18
N SER A 18 24.52 -30.67 13.51
CA SER A 18 25.33 -29.88 14.44
C SER A 18 24.73 -28.49 14.66
N SER A 19 24.13 -28.38 15.84
CA SER A 19 23.65 -27.17 16.49
C SER A 19 24.72 -26.09 16.53
N ARG A 20 24.41 -24.91 15.99
CA ARG A 20 25.13 -23.67 16.33
C ARG A 20 24.23 -22.73 17.12
N SER A 21 24.62 -22.65 18.37
CA SER A 21 24.29 -21.71 19.43
C SER A 21 24.07 -20.26 18.98
N ALA A 22 23.11 -19.64 19.65
CA ALA A 22 22.82 -18.22 19.65
C ALA A 22 24.02 -17.33 19.99
N GLN A 23 24.10 -16.15 19.36
CA GLN A 23 24.47 -14.90 20.03
C GLN A 23 23.85 -13.66 19.34
N PRO A 24 23.37 -12.66 20.12
CA PRO A 24 22.81 -11.40 19.61
C PRO A 24 23.90 -10.34 19.45
N GLY A 25 24.14 -9.92 18.20
CA GLY A 25 25.08 -8.83 17.88
C GLY A 25 24.46 -7.45 18.09
N ARG A 26 24.66 -6.88 19.27
CA ARG A 26 24.49 -5.44 19.52
C ARG A 26 25.67 -4.66 18.92
N ARG A 27 25.32 -3.51 18.32
CA ARG A 27 26.07 -2.25 18.14
C ARG A 27 26.46 -1.90 16.71
N SER A 28 25.78 -0.89 16.19
CA SER A 28 26.44 0.25 15.54
C SER A 28 25.60 1.49 15.79
N ALA A 29 26.13 2.39 16.61
CA ALA A 29 25.68 3.77 16.68
C ALA A 29 26.69 4.61 15.91
N LYS A 30 26.22 5.48 15.00
CA LYS A 30 26.48 6.91 15.10
C LYS A 30 25.54 7.72 14.19
N PRO A 31 25.25 8.97 14.59
CA PRO A 31 24.14 9.77 14.10
C PRO A 31 24.58 10.68 12.95
N THR A 32 23.67 10.98 12.02
CA THR A 32 23.88 12.08 11.09
C THR A 32 22.59 12.86 10.86
N ALA A 33 22.71 14.17 11.09
CA ALA A 33 21.88 15.26 10.62
C ALA A 33 20.46 15.33 11.21
N GLY A 34 20.36 16.12 12.29
CA GLY A 34 19.17 16.95 12.49
C GLY A 34 18.98 17.84 11.27
N ALA A 35 18.07 17.44 10.38
CA ALA A 35 17.50 18.35 9.42
C ALA A 35 16.54 19.28 10.17
N ALA A 36 16.82 20.57 10.05
CA ALA A 36 16.13 21.67 10.70
C ALA A 36 14.61 21.45 10.79
N ARG A 37 14.06 21.65 11.98
CA ARG A 37 12.65 21.97 12.17
C ARG A 37 12.39 23.32 11.49
N GLY A 38 12.18 23.27 10.18
CA GLY A 38 11.62 24.37 9.41
C GLY A 38 10.26 24.74 10.00
N ALA A 39 10.05 26.05 10.15
CA ALA A 39 8.92 26.68 10.83
C ALA A 39 7.59 25.92 10.66
N ARG A 40 6.94 25.62 11.78
CA ARG A 40 5.53 25.19 11.82
C ARG A 40 4.65 26.36 11.39
N GLY A 41 4.60 26.62 10.09
CA GLY A 41 3.45 27.31 9.51
C GLY A 41 2.23 26.44 9.80
N ARG A 42 1.28 26.94 10.59
CA ARG A 42 -0.04 26.33 10.72
C ARG A 42 -0.55 26.05 9.31
N PRO A 43 -0.77 24.80 8.89
CA PRO A 43 -1.27 24.55 7.54
C PRO A 43 -2.58 25.31 7.42
N LYS A 44 -2.63 26.26 6.48
CA LYS A 44 -3.87 26.95 6.13
C LYS A 44 -4.92 25.87 5.86
N LYS A 45 -6.13 26.07 6.37
CA LYS A 45 -7.26 25.14 6.19
C LYS A 45 -7.65 25.16 4.70
N VAL A 46 -6.89 24.45 3.87
CA VAL A 46 -7.15 24.29 2.44
C VAL A 46 -7.88 22.97 2.29
N GLY A 47 -9.16 22.98 2.63
CA GLY A 47 -10.00 21.79 2.61
C GLY A 47 -11.45 22.18 2.54
N ASP A 48 -11.80 23.02 1.56
CA ASP A 48 -13.17 23.40 1.29
C ASP A 48 -13.39 23.55 -0.24
N LYS A 49 -12.64 22.78 -1.05
CA LYS A 49 -13.02 22.59 -2.45
C LYS A 49 -14.14 21.55 -2.52
N PRO A 50 -15.32 21.89 -3.05
CA PRO A 50 -16.42 20.94 -3.14
C PRO A 50 -16.02 19.77 -4.04
N ASN A 51 -16.10 18.55 -3.52
CA ASN A 51 -15.89 17.32 -4.28
C ASN A 51 -17.10 16.39 -4.08
N ASN A 52 -17.30 15.49 -5.05
CA ASN A 52 -18.39 14.53 -5.03
C ASN A 52 -17.95 13.13 -4.58
N VAL A 53 -16.68 12.95 -4.20
CA VAL A 53 -16.10 11.65 -3.85
C VAL A 53 -16.89 10.97 -2.74
N ARG A 54 -17.20 11.71 -1.66
CA ARG A 54 -17.99 11.19 -0.54
C ARG A 54 -19.39 10.77 -0.97
N LYS A 55 -20.05 11.60 -1.80
CA LYS A 55 -21.41 11.35 -2.28
C LYS A 55 -21.46 10.08 -3.12
N ILE A 56 -20.57 9.99 -4.11
CA ILE A 56 -20.46 8.84 -5.02
C ILE A 56 -20.08 7.56 -4.27
N ARG A 57 -19.23 7.66 -3.24
CA ARG A 57 -18.89 6.51 -2.39
C ARG A 57 -20.13 5.97 -1.66
N ILE A 58 -20.96 6.85 -1.09
CA ILE A 58 -22.17 6.48 -0.36
C ILE A 58 -23.23 5.92 -1.32
N GLU A 59 -23.41 6.54 -2.49
CA GLU A 59 -24.32 6.05 -3.54
C GLU A 59 -23.98 4.61 -3.98
N ARG A 60 -22.69 4.25 -3.97
CA ARG A 60 -22.21 2.90 -4.27
C ARG A 60 -22.11 1.99 -3.04
N MET A 61 -22.68 2.39 -1.90
CA MET A 61 -22.68 1.63 -0.64
C MET A 61 -21.29 1.20 -0.15
N MET A 62 -20.23 1.94 -0.51
CA MET A 62 -18.86 1.61 -0.09
C MET A 62 -18.50 2.30 1.22
N SER A 63 -17.84 1.58 2.12
CA SER A 63 -17.19 2.23 3.29
C SER A 63 -15.90 2.96 2.88
N LYS A 64 -15.40 3.90 3.70
CA LYS A 64 -14.10 4.57 3.44
C LYS A 64 -12.95 3.56 3.32
N ALA A 65 -12.96 2.54 4.18
CA ALA A 65 -11.96 1.48 4.17
C ALA A 65 -12.05 0.59 2.93
N GLU A 66 -13.26 0.34 2.44
CA GLU A 66 -13.47 -0.44 1.22
C GLU A 66 -12.99 0.31 -0.03
N LEU A 67 -13.32 1.60 -0.17
CA LEU A 67 -12.79 2.41 -1.26
C LEU A 67 -11.26 2.47 -1.23
N ALA A 68 -10.67 2.65 -0.03
CA ALA A 68 -9.23 2.67 0.15
C ALA A 68 -8.57 1.35 -0.29
N ARG A 69 -9.15 0.21 0.08
CA ARG A 69 -8.66 -1.12 -0.33
C ARG A 69 -8.76 -1.32 -1.85
N ARG A 70 -9.90 -0.96 -2.47
CA ARG A 70 -10.07 -1.07 -3.93
C ARG A 70 -9.11 -0.16 -4.70
N ALA A 71 -8.86 1.05 -4.21
CA ALA A 71 -7.94 2.01 -4.83
C ALA A 71 -6.46 1.75 -4.49
N ASN A 72 -6.16 0.77 -3.64
CA ASN A 72 -4.82 0.52 -3.11
C ASN A 72 -4.20 1.76 -2.45
N LEU A 73 -5.00 2.45 -1.63
CA LEU A 73 -4.65 3.68 -0.91
C LEU A 73 -4.86 3.51 0.59
N SER A 74 -4.28 4.42 1.38
CA SER A 74 -4.58 4.47 2.82
C SER A 74 -5.96 5.11 3.07
N VAL A 75 -6.62 4.68 4.15
CA VAL A 75 -7.90 5.27 4.59
C VAL A 75 -7.75 6.77 4.88
N LEU A 76 -6.59 7.19 5.41
CA LEU A 76 -6.28 8.60 5.67
C LEU A 76 -6.20 9.41 4.36
N THR A 77 -5.66 8.83 3.29
CA THR A 77 -5.61 9.48 1.98
C THR A 77 -7.00 9.73 1.44
N ILE A 78 -7.90 8.74 1.51
CA ILE A 78 -9.31 8.90 1.10
C ILE A 78 -10.01 9.96 1.95
N ASP A 79 -9.81 9.94 3.28
CA ASP A 79 -10.42 10.93 4.17
C ASP A 79 -9.99 12.37 3.85
N ARG A 80 -8.73 12.57 3.46
CA ARG A 80 -8.23 13.87 2.99
C ARG A 80 -8.86 14.25 1.65
N VAL A 81 -8.93 13.33 0.70
CA VAL A 81 -9.54 13.59 -0.62
C VAL A 81 -11.02 13.96 -0.47
N GLU A 82 -11.78 13.26 0.38
CA GLU A 82 -13.19 13.60 0.65
C GLU A 82 -13.36 14.99 1.29
N LYS A 83 -12.36 15.46 2.05
CA LYS A 83 -12.34 16.81 2.63
C LYS A 83 -11.88 17.89 1.63
N GLY A 84 -11.64 17.54 0.36
CA GLY A 84 -11.23 18.49 -0.67
C GLY A 84 -9.76 18.89 -0.61
N PHE A 85 -8.92 18.09 0.07
CA PHE A 85 -7.48 18.25 -0.05
C PHE A 85 -7.01 17.71 -1.40
N GLY A 86 -6.12 18.47 -2.05
CA GLY A 86 -5.59 18.04 -3.33
C GLY A 86 -4.78 16.75 -3.27
N CYS A 87 -4.77 16.00 -4.36
CA CYS A 87 -4.08 14.73 -4.49
C CYS A 87 -3.39 14.57 -5.85
N ARG A 88 -2.45 13.62 -5.92
CA ARG A 88 -1.70 13.34 -7.16
C ARG A 88 -2.64 12.75 -8.21
N MET A 89 -2.34 13.00 -9.49
CA MET A 89 -3.08 12.42 -10.62
C MET A 89 -3.18 10.89 -10.56
N ASP A 90 -2.13 10.23 -10.08
CA ASP A 90 -2.10 8.78 -9.87
C ASP A 90 -3.17 8.32 -8.84
N THR A 91 -3.33 9.09 -7.76
CA THR A 91 -4.35 8.87 -6.73
C THR A 91 -5.76 9.11 -7.30
N LYS A 92 -5.96 10.16 -8.10
CA LYS A 92 -7.24 10.43 -8.77
C LYS A 92 -7.64 9.27 -9.68
N ARG A 93 -6.69 8.76 -10.50
CA ARG A 93 -6.90 7.59 -11.37
C ARG A 93 -7.32 6.36 -10.58
N LYS A 94 -6.58 6.00 -9.52
CA LYS A 94 -6.90 4.87 -8.65
C LYS A 94 -8.28 4.96 -8.02
N ILE A 95 -8.69 6.16 -7.59
CA ILE A 95 -10.03 6.37 -7.01
C ILE A 95 -11.11 6.23 -8.08
N LEU A 96 -10.91 6.77 -9.30
CA LEU A 96 -11.86 6.61 -10.40
C LEU A 96 -12.04 5.15 -10.79
N GLU A 97 -10.94 4.40 -10.93
CA GLU A 97 -10.96 2.96 -11.22
C GLU A 97 -11.68 2.17 -10.11
N ALA A 98 -11.40 2.47 -8.84
CA ALA A 98 -12.07 1.84 -7.70
C ALA A 98 -13.57 2.15 -7.62
N LEU A 99 -13.97 3.29 -8.16
CA LEU A 99 -15.36 3.70 -8.31
C LEU A 99 -15.98 3.17 -9.62
N GLY A 100 -15.24 2.52 -10.51
CA GLY A 100 -15.73 2.07 -11.82
C GLY A 100 -16.12 3.24 -12.72
N LEU A 101 -15.37 4.34 -12.66
CA LEU A 101 -15.57 5.55 -13.46
C LEU A 101 -14.43 5.74 -14.46
N SER A 102 -14.72 6.45 -15.53
CA SER A 102 -13.72 6.77 -16.55
C SER A 102 -12.85 7.95 -16.12
N LEU A 103 -11.71 8.14 -16.80
CA LEU A 103 -10.88 9.33 -16.59
C LEU A 103 -11.59 10.64 -16.98
N ALA A 104 -12.60 10.57 -17.88
CA ALA A 104 -13.40 11.72 -18.28
C ALA A 104 -14.31 12.21 -17.14
N ASP A 105 -14.71 11.31 -16.23
CA ASP A 105 -15.51 11.65 -15.04
C ASP A 105 -14.71 12.40 -13.96
N ARG A 106 -13.41 12.63 -14.15
CA ARG A 106 -12.54 13.32 -13.17
C ARG A 106 -13.15 14.64 -12.73
N VAL A 107 -13.61 15.45 -13.68
CA VAL A 107 -14.19 16.77 -13.40
C VAL A 107 -15.47 16.65 -12.57
N ARG A 108 -16.31 15.66 -12.87
CA ARG A 108 -17.53 15.39 -12.11
C ARG A 108 -17.26 14.91 -10.69
N VAL A 109 -16.17 14.17 -10.47
CA VAL A 109 -15.83 13.54 -9.18
C VAL A 109 -15.05 14.50 -8.28
N PHE A 110 -14.04 15.20 -8.82
CA PHE A 110 -13.10 16.05 -8.08
C PHE A 110 -13.31 17.56 -8.29
N GLY A 111 -14.12 17.97 -9.27
CA GLY A 111 -14.32 19.39 -9.63
C GLY A 111 -13.38 19.87 -10.74
N GLU A 112 -13.64 21.09 -11.25
CA GLU A 112 -12.88 21.73 -12.34
C GLU A 112 -11.52 22.31 -11.89
N GLU A 113 -11.38 22.68 -10.61
CA GLU A 113 -10.21 23.42 -10.10
C GLU A 113 -9.15 22.56 -9.39
N GLU A 114 -8.79 21.40 -9.93
CA GLU A 114 -7.70 20.58 -9.39
C GLU A 114 -6.92 19.72 -10.40
#